data_AF-A0A060Z659-F1
#
_entry.id   AF-A0A060Z659-F1
#
_cell.length_a   1.000
_cell.length_b   1.000
_cell.length_c   1.000
_cell.angle_alpha   90.00
_cell.angle_beta   90.00
_cell.angle_gamma   90.00
#
_symmetry.space_group_name_H-M   'P 1'
#
loop_
_entity.id
_entity.type
_entity.pdbx_description
1 polymer ?
#
loop_
_entity_poly.entity_id
_entity_poly.type
_entity_poly.pdbx_seq_one_letter_code
_entity_poly.pdbx_strand_id
1 'polypeptide(L)'
;MVHRRYCENIKKPRAISRDCNQKECSQPIWEDGPWEPCSKTCGKTGYQVRSVRCVQPLDNGNKRSIHSKYCNDDRPEARRPCNRELCPAQWRVGPWSQCSVTCANGTQQRQALCHTRDNTIGLCLDSKPDTIRICRLAPCPRGSSDLNKNGNILIQWLSRPDPDLPYQRNSSRKKPSLYSSGPNLRCMAVLTWTLPSLSVLFTLQQAWARGPGGRLTP
;
A
#
# COMPACT_ATOMS: atom_id res chain seq x y z
N MET A 1 -23.02 -30.42 -55.20
CA MET A 1 -21.65 -30.71 -55.68
C MET A 1 -21.79 -31.58 -56.93
N VAL A 2 -21.25 -31.16 -58.08
CA VAL A 2 -21.36 -31.91 -59.34
C VAL A 2 -20.09 -32.73 -59.57
N HIS A 3 -20.24 -33.98 -60.00
CA HIS A 3 -19.12 -34.89 -60.23
C HIS A 3 -18.27 -34.43 -61.43
N ARG A 4 -16.94 -34.44 -61.27
CA ARG A 4 -15.96 -33.87 -62.23
C ARG A 4 -16.12 -34.40 -63.67
N ARG A 5 -16.62 -35.62 -63.83
CA ARG A 5 -16.84 -36.26 -65.14
C ARG A 5 -17.84 -35.52 -66.04
N TYR A 6 -18.80 -34.79 -65.46
CA TYR A 6 -19.77 -34.01 -66.23
C TYR A 6 -19.19 -32.72 -66.83
N CYS A 7 -17.95 -32.35 -66.49
CA CYS A 7 -17.27 -31.14 -66.99
C CYS A 7 -16.13 -31.46 -67.98
N GLU A 8 -15.93 -32.74 -68.35
CA GLU A 8 -14.78 -33.19 -69.17
C GLU A 8 -14.73 -32.53 -70.55
N ASN A 9 -15.87 -32.14 -71.11
CA ASN A 9 -15.99 -31.51 -72.43
C ASN A 9 -16.20 -29.98 -72.39
N ILE A 10 -16.17 -29.36 -71.20
CA ILE A 10 -16.35 -27.92 -71.04
C ILE A 10 -14.97 -27.29 -70.85
N LYS A 11 -14.57 -26.39 -71.74
CA LYS A 11 -13.34 -25.61 -71.55
C LYS A 11 -13.46 -24.82 -70.25
N LYS A 12 -12.53 -25.03 -69.33
CA LYS A 12 -12.49 -24.34 -68.03
C LYS A 12 -12.63 -22.83 -68.27
N PRO A 13 -13.68 -22.18 -67.74
CA PRO A 13 -13.85 -20.75 -67.90
C PRO A 13 -12.63 -20.00 -67.35
N ARG A 14 -12.32 -18.83 -67.92
CA ARG A 14 -11.28 -17.97 -67.35
C ARG A 14 -11.64 -17.67 -65.91
N ALA A 15 -10.66 -17.82 -65.01
CA ALA A 15 -10.87 -17.48 -63.61
C ALA A 15 -11.19 -15.99 -63.53
N ILE A 16 -12.40 -15.66 -63.07
CA ILE A 16 -12.78 -14.28 -62.79
C ILE A 16 -12.24 -13.98 -61.41
N SER A 17 -11.14 -13.24 -61.35
CA SER A 17 -10.61 -12.66 -60.11
C SER A 17 -11.13 -11.23 -59.99
N ARG A 18 -11.61 -10.86 -58.79
CA ARG A 18 -11.96 -9.48 -58.45
C ARG A 18 -11.26 -9.13 -57.15
N ASP A 19 -10.71 -7.93 -57.11
CA ASP A 19 -10.09 -7.42 -55.89
C ASP A 19 -11.17 -7.03 -54.88
N CYS A 20 -11.01 -7.52 -53.65
CA CYS A 20 -11.84 -7.14 -52.51
C CYS A 20 -11.16 -6.01 -51.71
N ASN A 21 -11.94 -5.28 -50.90
CA ASN A 21 -11.45 -4.16 -50.08
C ASN A 21 -10.74 -3.07 -50.90
N GLN A 22 -11.35 -2.66 -52.02
CA GLN A 22 -10.81 -1.61 -52.90
C GLN A 22 -10.65 -0.25 -52.21
N LYS A 23 -11.35 -0.03 -51.10
CA LYS A 23 -11.16 1.14 -50.24
C LYS A 23 -10.22 0.80 -49.10
N GLU A 24 -9.22 1.65 -48.88
CA GLU A 24 -8.40 1.58 -47.69
C GLU A 24 -9.25 1.76 -46.44
N CYS A 25 -9.06 0.85 -45.50
CA CYS A 25 -9.67 0.92 -44.19
C CYS A 25 -9.18 2.17 -43.44
N SER A 26 -10.09 2.93 -42.83
CA SER A 26 -9.71 4.00 -41.92
C SER A 26 -8.86 3.47 -40.77
N GLN A 27 -7.88 4.27 -40.36
CA GLN A 27 -6.99 3.94 -39.25
C GLN A 27 -7.79 3.77 -37.96
N PRO A 28 -7.61 2.65 -37.23
CA PRO A 28 -8.32 2.43 -35.98
C PRO A 28 -7.75 3.30 -34.86
N ILE A 29 -8.63 3.73 -33.96
CA ILE A 29 -8.33 4.66 -32.87
C ILE A 29 -8.68 4.03 -31.53
N TRP A 30 -7.94 4.42 -30.49
CA TRP A 30 -8.31 4.12 -29.12
C TRP A 30 -9.49 4.98 -28.70
N GLU A 31 -10.49 4.36 -28.08
CA GLU A 31 -11.60 5.05 -27.45
C GLU A 31 -11.70 4.62 -25.99
N ASP A 32 -11.63 5.58 -25.07
CA ASP A 32 -11.78 5.36 -23.64
C ASP A 32 -13.13 5.88 -23.12
N GLY A 33 -13.69 5.14 -22.16
CA GLY A 33 -14.91 5.50 -21.46
C GLY A 33 -14.64 6.30 -20.18
N PRO A 34 -15.71 6.72 -19.47
CA PRO A 34 -15.57 7.36 -18.18
C PRO A 34 -14.95 6.40 -17.15
N TRP A 35 -14.29 6.98 -16.16
CA TRP A 35 -13.80 6.23 -15.01
C TRP A 35 -14.96 5.76 -14.15
N GLU A 36 -14.94 4.48 -13.79
CA GLU A 36 -15.83 3.92 -12.79
C GLU A 36 -15.53 4.52 -11.40
N PRO A 37 -16.47 4.43 -10.45
CA PRO A 37 -16.22 4.79 -9.06
C PRO A 37 -15.00 4.06 -8.49
N CYS A 38 -14.29 4.71 -7.57
CA CYS A 38 -13.11 4.13 -6.95
C CYS A 38 -13.47 2.88 -6.14
N SER A 39 -12.69 1.81 -6.28
CA SER A 39 -12.92 0.53 -5.59
C SER A 39 -12.92 0.64 -4.06
N LYS A 40 -12.25 1.66 -3.51
CA LYS A 40 -12.26 1.99 -2.09
C LYS A 40 -12.47 3.49 -1.90
N THR A 41 -13.23 3.86 -0.87
CA THR A 41 -13.42 5.28 -0.48
C THR A 41 -12.26 5.82 0.34
N CYS A 42 -11.43 4.94 0.90
CA CYS A 42 -10.24 5.28 1.68
C CYS A 42 -9.19 4.16 1.57
N GLY A 43 -7.98 4.44 2.00
CA GLY A 43 -6.86 3.52 2.06
C GLY A 43 -5.89 3.70 0.90
N LYS A 44 -4.70 3.09 1.00
CA LYS A 44 -3.63 3.30 0.00
C LYS A 44 -3.79 2.47 -1.28
N THR A 45 -4.78 1.58 -1.33
CA THR A 45 -4.92 0.56 -2.38
C THR A 45 -6.15 0.77 -3.28
N GLY A 46 -6.78 1.96 -3.24
CA GLY A 46 -7.91 2.28 -4.12
C GLY A 46 -7.48 2.34 -5.60
N TYR A 47 -8.33 1.81 -6.48
CA TYR A 47 -8.14 1.92 -7.94
C TYR A 47 -9.46 2.14 -8.67
N GLN A 48 -9.41 2.88 -9.77
CA GLN A 48 -10.50 3.05 -10.72
C GLN A 48 -10.17 2.30 -12.01
N VAL A 49 -11.21 1.83 -12.68
CA VAL A 49 -11.13 1.15 -13.97
C VAL A 49 -11.97 1.94 -14.97
N ARG A 50 -11.56 1.97 -16.24
CA ARG A 50 -12.38 2.48 -17.34
C ARG A 50 -12.33 1.52 -18.52
N SER A 51 -13.34 1.60 -19.38
CA SER A 51 -13.33 0.87 -20.66
C SER A 51 -12.30 1.50 -21.60
N VAL A 52 -11.46 0.67 -22.22
CA VAL A 52 -10.52 1.08 -23.27
C VAL A 52 -10.65 0.08 -24.42
N ARG A 53 -11.15 0.55 -25.56
CA ARG A 53 -11.45 -0.28 -26.73
C ARG A 53 -10.82 0.29 -27.99
N CYS A 54 -10.34 -0.61 -28.84
CA CYS A 54 -9.87 -0.24 -30.17
C CYS A 54 -11.07 -0.21 -31.13
N VAL A 55 -11.30 0.94 -31.78
CA VAL A 55 -12.45 1.13 -32.66
C VAL A 55 -11.99 1.53 -34.05
N GLN A 56 -12.63 0.95 -35.06
CA GLN A 56 -12.46 1.32 -36.45
C GLN A 56 -13.62 2.22 -36.86
N PRO A 57 -13.35 3.46 -37.31
CA PRO A 57 -14.35 4.27 -37.99
C PRO A 57 -14.74 3.62 -39.32
N LEU A 58 -16.03 3.64 -39.65
CA LEU A 58 -16.56 3.18 -40.94
C LEU A 58 -16.96 4.39 -41.79
N ASP A 59 -16.96 4.21 -43.11
CA ASP A 59 -17.40 5.21 -44.09
C ASP A 59 -18.81 5.77 -43.83
N ASN A 60 -19.68 4.99 -43.16
CA ASN A 60 -21.05 5.37 -42.83
C ASN A 60 -21.16 6.18 -41.51
N GLY A 61 -20.04 6.61 -40.94
CA GLY A 61 -19.99 7.37 -39.68
C GLY A 61 -20.14 6.51 -38.41
N ASN A 62 -20.42 5.21 -38.55
CA ASN A 62 -20.45 4.30 -37.41
C ASN A 62 -19.04 3.88 -37.00
N LYS A 63 -18.92 3.39 -35.76
CA LYS A 63 -17.66 2.84 -35.23
C LYS A 63 -17.84 1.38 -34.86
N ARG A 64 -16.92 0.53 -35.30
CA ARG A 64 -16.89 -0.91 -34.96
C ARG A 64 -15.77 -1.19 -33.98
N SER A 65 -16.04 -1.94 -32.91
CA SER A 65 -14.99 -2.45 -32.04
C SER A 65 -14.20 -3.55 -32.73
N ILE A 66 -12.87 -3.47 -32.70
CA ILE A 66 -11.96 -4.45 -33.29
C ILE A 66 -10.91 -4.91 -32.27
N HIS A 67 -10.05 -5.85 -32.67
CA HIS A 67 -9.01 -6.37 -31.81
C HIS A 67 -7.93 -5.32 -31.51
N SER A 68 -7.45 -5.27 -30.26
CA SER A 68 -6.46 -4.30 -29.79
C SER A 68 -5.18 -4.23 -30.63
N LYS A 69 -4.78 -5.36 -31.25
CA LYS A 69 -3.58 -5.47 -32.11
C LYS A 69 -3.55 -4.53 -33.32
N TYR A 70 -4.70 -3.98 -33.70
CA TYR A 70 -4.80 -3.11 -34.86
C TYR A 70 -4.64 -1.63 -34.50
N CYS A 71 -4.82 -1.27 -33.22
CA CYS A 71 -4.51 0.08 -32.75
C CYS A 71 -3.03 0.20 -32.40
N ASN A 72 -2.55 1.45 -32.35
CA ASN A 72 -1.17 1.77 -31.97
C ASN A 72 -0.86 1.37 -30.52
N ASP A 73 0.43 1.36 -30.17
CA ASP A 73 0.90 1.02 -28.82
C ASP A 73 0.57 2.09 -27.76
N ASP A 74 0.10 3.27 -28.18
CA ASP A 74 -0.37 4.36 -27.32
C ASP A 74 -1.73 4.07 -26.67
N ARG A 75 -1.86 2.89 -26.06
CA ARG A 75 -3.08 2.45 -25.40
C ARG A 75 -3.32 3.27 -24.12
N PRO A 76 -4.46 3.94 -23.98
CA PRO A 76 -4.80 4.66 -22.76
C PRO A 76 -4.85 3.73 -21.54
N GLU A 77 -4.53 4.28 -20.36
CA GLU A 77 -4.59 3.52 -19.12
C GLU A 77 -6.01 3.02 -18.84
N ALA A 78 -6.17 1.70 -18.67
CA ALA A 78 -7.44 1.12 -18.27
C ALA A 78 -7.67 1.14 -16.75
N ARG A 79 -6.59 1.33 -15.97
CA ARG A 79 -6.63 1.28 -14.51
C ARG A 79 -5.69 2.33 -13.92
N ARG A 80 -6.18 3.10 -12.95
CA ARG A 80 -5.38 4.10 -12.23
C ARG A 80 -5.62 4.05 -10.72
N PRO A 81 -4.65 4.47 -9.89
CA PRO A 81 -4.87 4.62 -8.45
C PRO A 81 -5.83 5.77 -8.14
N CYS A 82 -6.62 5.63 -7.08
CA CYS A 82 -7.56 6.65 -6.59
C CYS A 82 -7.66 6.63 -5.07
N ASN A 83 -8.21 7.70 -4.48
CA ASN A 83 -8.53 7.86 -3.06
C ASN A 83 -7.43 7.37 -2.11
N ARG A 84 -6.30 8.09 -2.06
CA ARG A 84 -5.14 7.74 -1.23
C ARG A 84 -5.24 8.20 0.24
N GLU A 85 -6.41 8.67 0.65
CA GLU A 85 -6.65 9.14 2.01
C GLU A 85 -6.60 7.98 3.01
N LEU A 86 -6.16 8.26 4.24
CA LEU A 86 -6.13 7.24 5.28
C LEU A 86 -7.56 6.85 5.68
N CYS A 87 -7.81 5.55 5.81
CA CYS A 87 -9.08 5.09 6.36
C CYS A 87 -9.22 5.49 7.84
N PRO A 88 -10.44 5.82 8.29
CA PRO A 88 -10.69 6.08 9.70
C PRO A 88 -10.30 4.86 10.53
N ALA A 89 -9.53 5.13 11.59
CA ALA A 89 -9.11 4.11 12.53
C ALA A 89 -10.18 3.91 13.61
N GLN A 90 -10.26 2.70 14.15
CA GLN A 90 -11.21 2.35 15.20
C GLN A 90 -10.49 1.69 16.37
N TRP A 91 -11.01 1.94 17.57
CA TRP A 91 -10.52 1.28 18.79
C TRP A 91 -10.89 -0.19 18.78
N ARG A 92 -9.89 -1.06 18.84
CA ARG A 92 -10.05 -2.48 19.13
C ARG A 92 -9.65 -2.72 20.57
N VAL A 93 -10.60 -3.25 21.33
CA VAL A 93 -10.45 -3.48 22.77
C VAL A 93 -10.37 -4.98 23.03
N GLY A 94 -9.30 -5.40 23.70
CA GLY A 94 -9.09 -6.79 24.09
C GLY A 94 -9.88 -7.20 25.34
N PRO A 95 -9.84 -8.48 25.71
CA PRO A 95 -10.44 -8.96 26.94
C PRO A 95 -9.73 -8.34 28.17
N TRP A 96 -10.45 -8.32 29.30
CA TRP A 96 -9.87 -7.96 30.59
C TRP A 96 -8.93 -9.06 31.09
N SER A 97 -7.81 -8.66 31.68
CA SER A 97 -6.92 -9.55 32.40
C SER A 97 -7.62 -10.14 33.64
N GLN A 98 -7.00 -11.16 34.22
CA GLN A 98 -7.35 -11.58 35.57
C GLN A 98 -7.16 -10.41 36.56
N CYS A 99 -7.90 -10.45 37.67
CA CYS A 99 -7.76 -9.50 38.76
C CYS A 99 -6.34 -9.59 39.33
N SER A 100 -5.72 -8.45 39.64
CA SER A 100 -4.37 -8.38 40.21
C SER A 100 -4.24 -9.06 41.57
N VAL A 101 -5.36 -9.28 42.25
CA VAL A 101 -5.46 -9.95 43.55
C VAL A 101 -6.45 -11.11 43.45
N THR A 102 -6.32 -12.08 44.36
CA THR A 102 -7.25 -13.20 44.49
C THR A 102 -8.33 -12.97 45.54
N CYS A 103 -8.21 -11.90 46.34
CA CYS A 103 -9.16 -11.50 47.37
C CYS A 103 -9.15 -9.97 47.56
N ALA A 104 -10.24 -9.42 48.11
CA ALA A 104 -10.47 -7.98 48.28
C ALA A 104 -10.48 -7.18 46.96
N ASN A 105 -10.08 -5.91 47.01
CA ASN A 105 -10.10 -5.00 45.86
C ASN A 105 -8.78 -5.09 45.08
N GLY A 106 -8.87 -5.32 43.78
CA GLY A 106 -7.74 -5.22 42.87
C GLY A 106 -8.10 -4.50 41.59
N THR A 107 -7.23 -4.64 40.59
CA THR A 107 -7.41 -4.03 39.28
C THR A 107 -7.30 -5.07 38.18
N GLN A 108 -8.09 -4.89 37.13
CA GLN A 108 -7.95 -5.58 35.85
C GLN A 108 -7.48 -4.59 34.80
N GLN A 109 -6.65 -5.07 33.89
CA GLN A 109 -6.14 -4.29 32.76
C GLN A 109 -6.60 -4.92 31.45
N ARG A 110 -6.82 -4.11 30.43
CA ARG A 110 -7.06 -4.60 29.07
C ARG A 110 -6.28 -3.77 28.06
N GLN A 111 -6.01 -4.37 26.90
CA GLN A 111 -5.41 -3.66 25.80
C GLN A 111 -6.47 -2.90 25.00
N ALA A 112 -6.15 -1.67 24.60
CA ALA A 112 -6.93 -0.89 23.65
C ALA A 112 -5.97 -0.35 22.59
N LEU A 113 -6.13 -0.84 21.36
CA LEU A 113 -5.27 -0.50 20.23
C LEU A 113 -6.10 0.19 19.15
N CYS A 114 -5.53 1.24 18.56
CA CYS A 114 -6.18 1.96 17.48
C CYS A 114 -5.69 1.46 16.12
N HIS A 115 -6.53 0.72 15.40
CA HIS A 115 -6.18 0.11 14.12
C HIS A 115 -7.10 0.61 13.00
N THR A 116 -6.57 0.75 11.78
CA THR A 116 -7.37 0.95 10.57
C THR A 116 -7.96 -0.38 10.08
N ARG A 117 -8.86 -0.33 9.09
CA ARG A 117 -9.39 -1.54 8.44
C ARG A 117 -8.31 -2.45 7.84
N ASP A 118 -7.19 -1.87 7.40
CA ASP A 118 -6.05 -2.60 6.86
C ASP A 118 -5.07 -3.09 7.97
N ASN A 119 -5.52 -3.11 9.24
CA ASN A 119 -4.77 -3.56 10.42
C ASN A 119 -3.42 -2.83 10.65
N THR A 120 -3.31 -1.60 10.13
CA THR A 120 -2.18 -0.71 10.43
C THR A 120 -2.51 0.16 11.64
N ILE A 121 -1.49 0.51 12.43
CA ILE A 121 -1.66 1.41 13.57
C ILE A 121 -2.18 2.75 13.04
N GLY A 122 -3.35 3.15 13.52
CA GLY A 122 -4.05 4.34 13.07
C GLY A 122 -4.12 5.42 14.15
N LEU A 123 -4.65 6.58 13.75
CA LEU A 123 -4.99 7.69 14.65
C LEU A 123 -6.51 7.66 14.86
N CYS A 124 -6.94 7.36 16.08
CA CYS A 124 -8.35 7.36 16.45
C CYS A 124 -8.70 8.77 16.91
N LEU A 125 -9.72 9.37 16.29
CA LEU A 125 -10.22 10.69 16.70
C LEU A 125 -11.00 10.60 18.02
N ASP A 126 -11.63 9.46 18.28
CA ASP A 126 -12.40 9.22 19.48
C ASP A 126 -11.51 9.01 20.72
N SER A 127 -12.03 9.37 21.89
CA SER A 127 -11.35 9.21 23.17
C SER A 127 -10.95 7.74 23.42
N LYS A 128 -9.74 7.55 23.96
CA LYS A 128 -9.23 6.22 24.30
C LYS A 128 -10.16 5.52 25.33
N PRO A 129 -10.61 4.28 25.06
CA PRO A 129 -11.42 3.51 26.00
C PRO A 129 -10.66 3.19 27.28
N ASP A 130 -11.39 2.98 28.38
CA ASP A 130 -10.79 2.60 29.67
C ASP A 130 -9.94 1.34 29.54
N THR A 131 -8.69 1.40 30.00
CA THR A 131 -7.79 0.24 30.00
C THR A 131 -7.61 -0.37 31.37
N ILE A 132 -8.17 0.23 32.42
CA ILE A 132 -8.05 -0.20 33.81
C ILE A 132 -9.44 -0.15 34.45
N ARG A 133 -9.82 -1.20 35.18
CA ARG A 133 -11.03 -1.20 36.02
C ARG A 133 -10.77 -1.87 37.35
N ILE A 134 -11.59 -1.55 38.35
CA ILE A 134 -11.55 -2.18 39.67
C ILE A 134 -12.29 -3.51 39.61
N CYS A 135 -11.69 -4.57 40.14
CA CYS A 135 -12.34 -5.84 40.45
C CYS A 135 -12.52 -5.96 41.96
N ARG A 136 -13.72 -6.36 42.39
CA ARG A 136 -14.05 -6.56 43.80
C ARG A 136 -14.28 -8.05 44.04
N LEU A 137 -13.41 -8.66 44.84
CA LEU A 137 -13.47 -10.06 45.23
C LEU A 137 -13.85 -10.19 46.71
N ALA A 138 -14.10 -11.43 47.15
CA ALA A 138 -14.38 -11.73 48.55
C ALA A 138 -13.24 -11.25 49.47
N PRO A 139 -13.53 -10.81 50.70
CA PRO A 139 -12.51 -10.42 51.67
C PRO A 139 -11.47 -11.53 51.87
N CYS A 140 -10.20 -11.14 52.04
CA CYS A 140 -9.13 -12.10 52.26
C CYS A 140 -9.33 -12.86 53.58
N PRO A 141 -9.12 -14.19 53.62
CA PRO A 141 -9.12 -14.93 54.86
C PRO A 141 -8.01 -14.38 55.77
N ARG A 142 -8.33 -14.19 57.06
CA ARG A 142 -7.38 -13.68 58.05
C ARG A 142 -6.29 -14.72 58.25
N GLY A 143 -5.17 -14.58 57.54
CA GLY A 143 -4.03 -15.50 57.60
C GLY A 143 -3.14 -15.55 56.35
N SER A 144 -3.49 -14.91 55.24
CA SER A 144 -2.72 -14.96 53.97
C SER A 144 -1.93 -13.68 53.66
N SER A 145 -1.54 -12.90 54.66
CA SER A 145 -0.43 -11.97 54.48
C SER A 145 0.84 -12.81 54.44
N ASP A 146 1.46 -12.94 53.27
CA ASP A 146 2.75 -13.58 53.07
C ASP A 146 3.82 -12.91 53.94
N LEU A 147 3.88 -13.31 55.21
CA LEU A 147 4.98 -13.02 56.11
C LEU A 147 6.00 -14.13 55.89
N ASN A 148 7.19 -13.77 55.39
CA ASN A 148 8.36 -14.58 55.68
C ASN A 148 8.49 -14.64 57.22
N LYS A 149 8.97 -15.77 57.77
CA LYS A 149 9.11 -16.03 59.22
C LYS A 149 9.97 -14.98 59.98
N ASN A 150 10.48 -13.96 59.28
CA ASN A 150 11.35 -12.92 59.80
C ASN A 150 10.75 -11.49 59.66
N GLY A 151 9.46 -11.33 59.36
CA GLY A 151 8.76 -10.03 59.50
C GLY A 151 9.10 -8.95 58.47
N ASN A 152 9.68 -9.32 57.33
CA ASN A 152 9.96 -8.41 56.22
C ASN A 152 8.92 -8.54 55.08
N ILE A 153 8.43 -7.39 54.59
CA ILE A 153 7.55 -7.30 53.42
C ILE A 153 8.38 -7.64 52.18
N LEU A 154 8.12 -8.81 51.59
CA LEU A 154 8.65 -9.16 50.29
C LEU A 154 7.78 -8.48 49.23
N ILE A 155 8.20 -7.32 48.68
CA ILE A 155 7.62 -6.82 47.42
C ILE A 155 8.13 -7.73 46.30
N GLN A 156 7.53 -8.92 46.21
CA GLN A 156 7.79 -9.83 45.14
C GLN A 156 6.83 -9.49 44.01
N TRP A 157 7.31 -8.73 43.03
CA TRP A 157 6.68 -8.57 41.72
C TRP A 157 6.72 -9.89 40.94
N LEU A 158 6.20 -10.98 41.51
CA LEU A 158 5.93 -12.19 40.76
C LEU A 158 4.60 -11.98 40.03
N SER A 159 4.72 -11.49 38.80
CA SER A 159 3.91 -12.00 37.70
C SER A 159 3.95 -13.53 37.78
N ARG A 160 2.97 -14.16 38.43
CA ARG A 160 2.84 -15.62 38.40
C ARG A 160 2.63 -16.02 36.93
N PRO A 161 3.47 -16.90 36.35
CA PRO A 161 3.21 -17.42 35.02
C PRO A 161 1.92 -18.23 35.06
N ASP A 162 1.01 -17.92 34.15
CA ASP A 162 -0.19 -18.71 33.89
C ASP A 162 0.22 -20.12 33.43
N PRO A 163 -0.25 -21.21 34.07
CA PRO A 163 0.11 -22.57 33.71
C PRO A 163 -0.44 -23.05 32.35
N ASP A 164 -1.32 -22.31 31.66
CA ASP A 164 -1.95 -22.77 30.42
C ASP A 164 -1.49 -22.09 29.11
N LEU A 165 -0.37 -21.38 29.09
CA LEU A 165 0.20 -20.81 27.86
C LEU A 165 1.57 -21.44 27.50
N PRO A 166 1.70 -22.14 26.36
CA PRO A 166 2.99 -22.69 25.93
C PRO A 166 3.89 -21.55 25.46
N TYR A 167 4.87 -21.19 26.28
CA TYR A 167 5.96 -20.31 25.89
C TYR A 167 6.91 -21.05 24.92
N GLN A 168 7.06 -20.51 23.71
CA GLN A 168 8.07 -20.93 22.74
C GLN A 168 9.46 -20.44 23.20
N ARG A 169 10.28 -21.39 23.66
CA ARG A 169 11.66 -21.19 24.10
C ARG A 169 12.61 -21.13 22.91
N ASN A 170 12.84 -19.95 22.35
CA ASN A 170 14.05 -19.73 21.54
C ASN A 170 15.22 -19.39 22.46
N SER A 171 15.93 -20.45 22.89
CA SER A 171 17.25 -20.33 23.50
C SER A 171 18.30 -20.24 22.40
N SER A 172 18.93 -19.08 22.26
CA SER A 172 20.33 -18.99 21.86
C SER A 172 20.95 -17.76 22.49
N ARG A 173 21.63 -18.00 23.63
CA ARG A 173 22.57 -17.06 24.22
C ARG A 173 23.75 -16.86 23.25
N LYS A 174 24.05 -15.62 22.89
CA LYS A 174 25.44 -15.13 22.82
C LYS A 174 25.47 -13.72 23.43
N LYS A 175 26.05 -13.60 24.63
CA LYS A 175 26.53 -12.33 25.17
C LYS A 175 27.84 -11.98 24.45
N PRO A 176 28.07 -10.74 24.00
CA PRO A 176 29.42 -10.26 23.76
C PRO A 176 30.00 -9.71 25.06
N SER A 177 31.19 -10.18 25.39
CA SER A 177 32.12 -9.61 26.36
C SER A 177 32.64 -8.26 25.85
N LEU A 178 32.51 -7.21 26.68
CA LEU A 178 33.28 -5.98 26.54
C LEU A 178 34.68 -6.24 27.10
N TYR A 179 35.67 -6.30 26.21
CA TYR A 179 37.07 -6.11 26.57
C TYR A 179 37.57 -4.89 25.79
N SER A 180 38.09 -3.93 26.55
CA SER A 180 38.68 -2.70 26.07
C SER A 180 40.10 -2.96 25.57
N SER A 181 40.37 -2.66 24.31
CA SER A 181 41.69 -2.32 23.80
C SER A 181 41.56 -1.62 22.44
N GLY A 182 41.59 -0.29 22.46
CA GLY A 182 41.82 0.49 21.24
C GLY A 182 43.25 0.27 20.73
N PRO A 183 43.44 0.33 19.40
CA PRO A 183 44.38 1.33 18.92
C PRO A 183 43.93 2.03 17.62
N ASN A 184 44.37 3.30 17.54
CA ASN A 184 44.77 4.02 16.35
C ASN A 184 43.72 4.36 15.28
N LEU A 185 43.18 5.58 15.40
CA LEU A 185 42.86 6.42 14.25
C LEU A 185 44.12 6.60 13.40
N ARG A 186 44.07 6.15 12.14
CA ARG A 186 44.91 6.68 11.08
C ARG A 186 44.02 7.37 10.06
N CYS A 187 44.32 8.65 9.85
CA CYS A 187 43.81 9.52 8.80
C CYS A 187 43.86 8.81 7.45
N MET A 188 42.73 8.74 6.76
CA MET A 188 42.71 8.46 5.33
C MET A 188 42.62 9.77 4.58
N ALA A 189 43.70 10.02 3.85
CA ALA A 189 43.92 11.14 2.98
C ALA A 189 42.94 11.13 1.79
N VAL A 190 42.64 12.37 1.40
CA VAL A 190 42.21 12.86 0.10
C VAL A 190 42.53 11.91 -1.06
N LEU A 191 41.49 11.49 -1.80
CA LEU A 191 41.63 11.07 -3.19
C LEU A 191 40.64 11.88 -4.03
N THR A 192 41.18 12.96 -4.59
CA THR A 192 40.64 13.73 -5.71
C THR A 192 40.49 12.83 -6.92
N TRP A 193 39.27 12.71 -7.45
CA TRP A 193 39.05 12.17 -8.79
C TRP A 193 38.93 13.36 -9.76
N THR A 194 39.97 13.56 -10.55
CA THR A 194 40.02 14.49 -11.67
C THR A 194 39.24 13.89 -12.85
N LEU A 195 38.15 14.55 -13.26
CA LEU A 195 37.47 14.32 -14.53
C LEU A 195 38.07 15.27 -15.59
N PRO A 196 38.58 14.77 -16.73
CA PRO A 196 39.01 15.62 -17.83
C PRO A 196 37.83 16.06 -18.69
N SER A 197 37.68 17.39 -18.79
CA SER A 197 37.32 18.16 -19.99
C SER A 197 36.19 17.64 -20.89
N LEU A 198 35.06 18.36 -20.89
CA LEU A 198 34.46 18.91 -22.10
C LEU A 198 33.63 20.16 -21.76
N SER A 199 34.00 21.24 -22.43
CA SER A 199 33.69 22.66 -22.22
C SER A 199 32.19 23.01 -22.22
N VAL A 200 31.77 23.76 -21.19
CA VAL A 200 30.56 24.58 -21.20
C VAL A 200 30.95 26.00 -21.60
N LEU A 201 30.47 26.49 -22.73
CA LEU A 201 30.46 27.91 -23.03
C LEU A 201 29.29 28.56 -22.28
N PHE A 202 29.61 29.27 -21.21
CA PHE A 202 28.74 30.30 -20.63
C PHE A 202 28.79 31.55 -21.51
N THR A 203 27.62 32.08 -21.87
CA THR A 203 27.46 33.52 -22.10
C THR A 203 26.51 34.06 -21.04
N LEU A 204 27.05 34.93 -20.18
CA LEU A 204 26.30 35.84 -19.34
C LEU A 204 25.49 36.79 -20.23
N GLN A 205 24.27 37.14 -19.83
CA GLN A 205 23.83 38.55 -19.83
C GLN A 205 22.62 38.76 -18.89
N GLN A 206 22.90 39.43 -17.77
CA GLN A 206 22.18 40.55 -17.14
C GLN A 206 20.67 40.47 -16.81
N ALA A 207 20.42 40.60 -15.51
CA ALA A 207 19.48 41.50 -14.81
C ALA A 207 18.35 42.20 -15.61
N TRP A 208 17.17 42.33 -14.99
CA TRP A 208 16.62 43.62 -14.52
C TRP A 208 15.36 43.37 -13.66
N ALA A 209 15.28 44.11 -12.56
CA ALA A 209 14.16 44.16 -11.63
C ALA A 209 13.01 45.01 -12.18
N ARG A 210 11.76 44.69 -11.82
CA ARG A 210 10.62 45.64 -11.73
C ARG A 210 9.56 45.06 -10.79
N GLY A 211 9.26 45.82 -9.72
CA GLY A 211 8.35 45.43 -8.63
C GLY A 211 6.86 45.65 -8.94
N PRO A 212 5.97 45.24 -8.02
CA PRO A 212 4.54 45.49 -8.15
C PRO A 212 4.19 46.89 -7.61
N GLY A 213 3.76 47.77 -8.52
CA GLY A 213 3.11 49.03 -8.17
C GLY A 213 1.66 48.80 -7.77
N GLY A 214 1.29 49.27 -6.57
CA GLY A 214 -0.10 49.39 -6.15
C GLY A 214 -0.82 50.51 -6.88
N ARG A 215 -2.16 50.43 -6.91
CA ARG A 215 -3.02 51.59 -7.08
C ARG A 215 -4.34 51.37 -6.34
N LEU A 216 -4.47 52.08 -5.23
CA LEU A 216 -5.71 52.42 -4.53
C LEU A 216 -6.29 53.71 -5.11
N THR A 217 -7.59 53.87 -4.88
CA THR A 217 -8.41 55.11 -4.85
C THR A 217 -9.00 55.64 -6.15
N PRO A 218 -10.08 56.46 -6.08
CA PRO A 218 -11.11 56.59 -5.04
C PRO A 218 -12.51 56.17 -5.52
#